data_AF-D2PK99-F1
#
_entry.id   AF-D2PK99-F1
#
_cell.length_a   1.000
_cell.length_b   1.000
_cell.length_c   1.000
_cell.angle_alpha   90.00
_cell.angle_beta   90.00
_cell.angle_gamma   90.00
#
_symmetry.space_group_name_H-M   'P 1'
#
loop_
_entity.id
_entity.type
_entity.pdbx_description
1 polymer ?
#
loop_
_entity_poly.entity_id
_entity_poly.type
_entity_poly.pdbx_seq_one_letter_code
_entity_poly.pdbx_strand_id
1 'polypeptide(L)'
;MFFVIVFRTNMISTQIPSKSYVKRLDVFYVLSEGVVVAGDVESKSRKGLLHYTRIVLDPVTMKITKASCDCEAGAFGKKCWHVKTLEELVKTDLKKEVEKVREEMLAVEEDIASWG
;
A
#
# COMPACT_ATOMS: atom_id res chain seq x y z
N MET A 1 -4.17 -0.03 -32.79
CA MET A 1 -4.13 1.29 -32.12
C MET A 1 -4.30 1.01 -30.63
N PHE A 2 -3.18 0.85 -29.92
CA PHE A 2 -3.21 0.58 -28.48
C PHE A 2 -3.67 1.87 -27.79
N PHE A 3 -4.93 1.88 -27.40
CA PHE A 3 -5.48 2.89 -26.51
C PHE A 3 -4.77 2.72 -25.17
N VAL A 4 -3.67 3.45 -24.96
CA VAL A 4 -3.19 3.76 -23.61
C VAL A 4 -4.19 4.77 -23.07
N ILE A 5 -5.37 4.28 -22.69
CA ILE A 5 -6.22 5.00 -21.76
C ILE A 5 -5.39 5.00 -20.50
N VAL A 6 -4.73 6.13 -20.24
CA VAL A 6 -4.31 6.49 -18.89
C VAL A 6 -5.63 6.61 -18.13
N PHE A 7 -6.18 5.48 -17.70
CA PHE A 7 -7.23 5.42 -16.71
C PHE A 7 -6.59 6.09 -15.52
N ARG A 8 -6.92 7.37 -15.37
CA ARG A 8 -6.72 8.17 -14.17
C ARG A 8 -7.07 7.24 -13.04
N THR A 9 -6.03 6.71 -12.41
CA THR A 9 -6.10 5.71 -11.34
C THR A 9 -7.19 6.20 -10.39
N ASN A 10 -8.28 5.45 -10.23
CA ASN A 10 -9.24 5.68 -9.15
C ASN A 10 -8.49 5.39 -7.84
N MET A 11 -7.60 6.31 -7.47
CA MET A 11 -6.84 6.28 -6.24
C MET A 11 -7.77 6.81 -5.16
N ILE A 12 -8.56 5.91 -4.60
CA ILE A 12 -9.31 6.16 -3.38
C ILE A 12 -8.32 5.99 -2.25
N SER A 13 -7.74 7.11 -1.79
CA SER A 13 -6.77 7.13 -0.69
C SER A 13 -7.49 7.45 0.61
N THR A 14 -7.53 6.48 1.53
CA THR A 14 -7.94 6.76 2.91
C THR A 14 -6.71 7.21 3.70
N GLN A 15 -6.65 8.50 4.05
CA GLN A 15 -5.63 9.03 4.97
C GLN A 15 -5.96 8.62 6.39
N ILE A 16 -5.07 7.85 7.02
CA ILE A 16 -5.31 7.30 8.36
C ILE A 16 -4.46 8.08 9.38
N PRO A 17 -5.06 8.54 10.50
CA PRO A 17 -4.32 9.22 11.56
C PRO A 17 -3.22 8.32 12.08
N SER A 18 -2.01 8.86 12.10
CA SER A 18 -0.80 8.04 12.15
C SER A 18 -0.19 8.02 13.56
N LYS A 19 0.39 6.88 13.97
CA LYS A 19 1.10 6.74 15.27
C LYS A 19 2.33 7.65 15.31
N SER A 20 2.92 7.90 16.47
CA SER A 20 4.03 8.87 16.62
C SER A 20 5.19 8.69 15.61
N TYR A 21 5.45 7.45 15.16
CA TYR A 21 6.51 7.09 14.21
C TYR A 21 6.05 6.90 12.75
N VAL A 22 4.74 6.87 12.45
CA VAL A 22 4.24 6.92 11.08
C VAL A 22 3.68 8.31 10.87
N LYS A 23 4.10 9.07 9.87
CA LYS A 23 3.60 10.44 9.68
C LYS A 23 2.47 10.55 8.67
N ARG A 24 2.43 9.63 7.72
CA ARG A 24 1.40 9.51 6.70
C ARG A 24 1.16 8.04 6.42
N LEU A 25 -0.09 7.69 6.21
CA LEU A 25 -0.51 6.33 5.94
C LEU A 25 -1.71 6.39 5.00
N ASP A 26 -1.53 5.78 3.84
CA ASP A 26 -2.48 5.76 2.74
C ASP A 26 -2.72 4.30 2.34
N VAL A 27 -4.00 3.94 2.22
CA VAL A 27 -4.44 2.64 1.70
C VAL A 27 -5.23 2.91 0.43
N PHE A 28 -4.84 2.27 -0.67
CA PHE A 28 -5.49 2.41 -1.99
C PHE A 28 -5.30 1.12 -2.80
N TYR A 29 -5.92 1.00 -3.98
CA TYR A 29 -5.67 -0.12 -4.90
C TYR A 29 -5.17 0.36 -6.26
N VAL A 30 -4.48 -0.53 -6.95
CA VAL A 30 -4.08 -0.37 -8.35
C VAL A 30 -4.46 -1.66 -9.06
N LEU A 31 -5.34 -1.62 -10.05
CA LEU A 31 -5.85 -2.81 -10.74
C LEU A 31 -4.73 -3.72 -11.30
N SER A 32 -3.60 -3.15 -11.73
CA SER A 32 -2.46 -3.92 -12.22
C SER A 32 -1.52 -4.48 -11.15
N GLU A 33 -1.70 -4.13 -9.87
CA GLU A 33 -0.79 -4.54 -8.80
C GLU A 33 -1.48 -5.16 -7.58
N GLY A 34 -2.68 -4.71 -7.23
CA GLY A 34 -3.44 -5.11 -6.04
C GLY A 34 -3.65 -3.97 -5.05
N VAL A 35 -3.87 -4.31 -3.78
CA VAL A 35 -4.06 -3.34 -2.71
C VAL A 35 -2.71 -2.84 -2.22
N VAL A 36 -2.54 -1.54 -2.20
CA VAL A 36 -1.32 -0.84 -1.85
C VAL A 36 -1.49 -0.14 -0.51
N VAL A 37 -0.55 -0.38 0.40
CA VAL A 37 -0.43 0.39 1.64
C VAL A 37 0.89 1.13 1.61
N ALA A 38 0.82 2.45 1.58
CA ALA A 38 1.96 3.34 1.56
C ALA A 38 1.99 4.19 2.82
N GLY A 39 3.18 4.48 3.33
CA GLY A 39 3.31 5.37 4.46
C GLY A 39 4.73 5.87 4.66
N ASP A 40 4.82 7.02 5.31
CA ASP A 40 6.10 7.59 5.75
C ASP A 40 6.38 7.13 7.17
N VAL A 41 7.40 6.29 7.31
CA VAL A 41 7.82 5.75 8.61
C VAL A 41 9.10 6.46 9.04
N GLU A 42 9.08 7.03 10.24
CA GLU A 42 10.22 7.71 10.85
C GLU A 42 11.27 6.69 11.30
N SER A 43 12.53 6.99 11.01
CA SER A 43 13.66 6.15 11.39
C SER A 43 13.78 6.05 12.90
N LYS A 44 13.94 4.82 13.40
CA LYS A 44 14.18 4.56 14.83
C LYS A 44 15.48 5.21 15.34
N SER A 45 16.50 5.31 14.49
CA SER A 45 17.83 5.82 14.88
C SER A 45 17.99 7.33 14.69
N ARG A 46 17.14 7.97 13.87
CA ARG A 46 17.24 9.39 13.55
C ARG A 46 15.87 10.04 13.51
N LYS A 47 15.58 10.84 14.54
CA LYS A 47 14.36 11.64 14.61
C LYS A 47 14.31 12.63 13.44
N GLY A 48 13.17 12.73 12.79
CA GLY A 48 12.92 13.60 11.63
C GLY A 48 13.31 13.00 10.28
N LEU A 49 13.99 11.85 10.24
CA LEU A 49 14.27 11.16 8.98
C LEU A 49 13.10 10.23 8.65
N LEU A 50 12.35 10.57 7.62
CA LEU A 50 11.22 9.77 7.14
C LEU A 50 11.64 8.92 5.96
N HIS A 51 11.12 7.71 5.93
CA HIS A 51 11.34 6.74 4.88
C HIS A 51 10.01 6.36 4.23
N TYR A 52 9.87 6.69 2.95
CA TYR A 52 8.72 6.26 2.17
C TYR A 52 8.75 4.75 2.04
N THR A 53 7.70 4.11 2.54
CA THR A 53 7.58 2.67 2.60
C THR A 53 6.26 2.24 2.02
N ARG A 54 6.30 1.24 1.14
CA ARG A 54 5.15 0.74 0.41
C ARG A 54 5.13 -0.77 0.44
N ILE A 55 3.97 -1.33 0.72
CA ILE A 55 3.69 -2.76 0.60
C ILE A 55 2.49 -2.97 -0.32
N VAL A 56 2.56 -4.03 -1.10
CA VAL A 56 1.50 -4.43 -2.04
C VAL A 56 0.99 -5.79 -1.61
N LEU A 57 -0.32 -5.89 -1.48
CA LEU A 57 -1.07 -7.07 -1.09
C LEU A 57 -1.81 -7.60 -2.30
N ASP A 58 -1.72 -8.92 -2.50
CA ASP A 58 -2.57 -9.61 -3.43
C ASP A 58 -4.03 -9.53 -2.95
N PRO A 59 -4.96 -8.99 -3.77
CA PRO A 59 -6.37 -8.85 -3.39
C PRO A 59 -7.08 -10.19 -3.18
N VAL A 60 -6.55 -11.30 -3.69
CA VAL A 60 -7.14 -12.63 -3.52
C VAL A 60 -6.57 -13.31 -2.29
N THR A 61 -5.24 -13.38 -2.19
CA THR A 61 -4.57 -14.15 -1.11
C THR A 61 -4.24 -13.33 0.13
N MET A 62 -4.35 -11.99 0.07
CA MET A 62 -3.94 -11.04 1.12
C MET A 62 -2.48 -11.19 1.55
N LYS A 63 -1.65 -11.85 0.72
CA LYS A 63 -0.22 -12.00 0.95
C LYS A 63 0.51 -10.78 0.40
N ILE A 64 1.59 -10.40 1.06
CA ILE A 64 2.47 -9.33 0.60
C ILE A 64 3.24 -9.85 -0.62
N THR A 65 3.01 -9.25 -1.78
CA THR A 65 3.66 -9.62 -3.05
C THR A 65 4.88 -8.77 -3.32
N LYS A 66 4.85 -7.50 -2.92
CA LYS A 66 5.96 -6.55 -3.07
C LYS A 66 6.07 -5.70 -1.82
N ALA A 67 7.30 -5.41 -1.43
CA ALA A 67 7.62 -4.46 -0.38
C ALA A 67 8.80 -3.61 -0.81
N SER A 68 8.72 -2.31 -0.57
CA SER A 68 9.77 -1.35 -0.90
C SER A 68 9.90 -0.31 0.20
N CYS A 69 11.13 0.08 0.49
CA CYS A 69 11.46 1.17 1.40
C CYS A 69 12.68 1.89 0.84
N ASP A 70 12.67 3.22 0.91
CA ASP A 70 13.76 4.08 0.45
C ASP A 70 14.96 4.13 1.43
N CYS A 71 14.91 3.42 2.55
CA CYS A 71 16.06 3.33 3.45
C CYS A 71 17.18 2.48 2.84
N GLU A 72 18.42 2.64 3.32
CA GLU A 72 19.60 1.91 2.82
C GLU A 72 19.34 0.39 2.77
N ALA A 73 18.79 -0.18 3.84
CA ALA A 73 18.47 -1.60 3.88
C ALA A 73 17.44 -2.00 2.81
N GLY A 74 16.42 -1.17 2.57
CA GLY A 74 15.41 -1.40 1.53
C GLY A 74 16.00 -1.29 0.12
N ALA A 75 16.89 -0.32 -0.12
CA ALA A 75 17.60 -0.16 -1.39
C ALA A 75 18.48 -1.38 -1.72
N PHE A 76 19.05 -2.04 -0.71
CA PHE A 76 19.81 -3.30 -0.87
C PHE A 76 18.93 -4.56 -0.87
N GLY A 77 17.59 -4.43 -0.95
CA GLY A 77 16.67 -5.56 -0.94
C GLY A 77 16.65 -6.35 0.37
N LYS A 78 17.15 -5.77 1.47
CA LYS A 78 17.16 -6.39 2.80
C LYS A 78 15.89 -6.02 3.55
N LYS A 79 15.47 -6.90 4.46
CA LYS A 79 14.36 -6.61 5.39
C LYS A 79 14.72 -5.40 6.25
N CYS A 80 13.94 -4.33 6.14
CA CYS A 80 14.10 -3.15 6.96
C CYS A 80 13.02 -3.07 8.04
N TRP A 81 13.30 -2.28 9.09
CA TRP A 81 12.36 -2.08 10.18
C TRP A 81 11.07 -1.39 9.71
N HIS A 82 11.16 -0.43 8.79
CA HIS A 82 9.99 0.32 8.28
C HIS A 82 8.98 -0.58 7.56
N VAL A 83 9.45 -1.51 6.71
CA VAL A 83 8.57 -2.49 6.05
C VAL A 83 7.89 -3.34 7.11
N LYS A 84 8.63 -3.87 8.08
CA LYS A 84 8.06 -4.69 9.16
C LYS A 84 6.99 -3.94 9.94
N THR A 85 7.19 -2.66 10.23
CA THR A 85 6.18 -1.81 10.90
C THR A 85 4.90 -1.72 10.08
N LEU A 86 4.99 -1.52 8.76
CA LEU A 86 3.83 -1.51 7.88
C LEU A 86 3.15 -2.89 7.78
N GLU A 87 3.91 -3.98 7.73
CA GLU A 87 3.35 -5.34 7.76
C GLU A 87 2.55 -5.63 9.04
N GLU A 88 3.03 -5.14 10.18
CA GLU A 88 2.35 -5.27 11.47
C GLU A 88 1.07 -4.41 11.48
N LEU A 89 1.13 -3.17 11.00
CA LEU A 89 -0.03 -2.27 10.93
C LEU A 89 -1.14 -2.82 10.02
N VAL A 90 -0.78 -3.45 8.90
CA VAL A 90 -1.76 -4.10 8.00
C VAL A 90 -2.50 -5.24 8.70
N LYS A 91 -1.84 -5.98 9.57
CA LYS A 91 -2.45 -7.12 10.28
C LYS A 91 -3.32 -6.70 11.45
N THR A 92 -3.05 -5.54 12.06
CA THR A 92 -3.78 -5.08 13.26
C THR A 92 -4.76 -3.96 12.92
N ASP A 93 -4.25 -2.77 12.63
CA ASP A 93 -5.01 -1.53 12.70
C ASP A 93 -5.67 -1.21 11.35
N LEU A 94 -5.00 -1.54 10.25
CA LEU A 94 -5.48 -1.26 8.89
C LEU A 94 -6.27 -2.40 8.29
N LYS A 95 -6.44 -3.52 9.00
CA LYS A 95 -7.08 -4.71 8.45
C LYS A 95 -8.45 -4.39 7.83
N LYS A 96 -9.28 -3.63 8.55
CA LYS A 96 -10.62 -3.23 8.09
C LYS A 96 -10.58 -2.32 6.86
N GLU A 97 -9.68 -1.35 6.84
CA GLU A 97 -9.54 -0.43 5.70
C GLU A 97 -9.00 -1.16 4.46
N VAL A 98 -8.03 -2.05 4.65
CA VAL A 98 -7.49 -2.89 3.57
C VAL A 98 -8.57 -3.82 3.03
N GLU A 99 -9.41 -4.41 3.88
CA GLU A 99 -10.55 -5.24 3.46
C GLU A 99 -11.58 -4.43 2.68
N LYS A 100 -11.91 -3.21 3.13
CA LYS A 100 -12.81 -2.31 2.41
C LYS A 100 -12.27 -1.94 1.03
N VAL A 101 -11.00 -1.51 0.95
CA VAL A 101 -10.35 -1.12 -0.31
C VAL A 101 -10.25 -2.32 -1.27
N ARG A 102 -10.08 -3.54 -0.74
CA ARG A 102 -10.12 -4.78 -1.52
C ARG A 102 -11.51 -5.03 -2.10
N GLU A 103 -12.57 -4.90 -1.31
CA GLU A 103 -13.95 -5.09 -1.79
C GLU A 103 -14.31 -4.07 -2.87
N GLU A 104 -13.93 -2.80 -2.68
CA GLU A 104 -14.09 -1.75 -3.69
C GLU A 104 -13.33 -2.10 -4.98
N MET A 105 -12.11 -2.61 -4.87
CA MET A 105 -11.32 -3.03 -6.03
C MET A 105 -12.01 -4.16 -6.81
N LEU A 106 -12.47 -5.21 -6.12
CA LEU A 106 -13.11 -6.37 -6.74
C LEU A 106 -14.43 -5.99 -7.40
N ALA A 107 -15.22 -5.10 -6.79
CA ALA A 107 -16.45 -4.59 -7.38
C ALA A 107 -16.18 -3.82 -8.68
N VAL A 108 -15.10 -3.03 -8.73
CA VAL A 108 -14.69 -2.33 -9.95
C VAL A 108 -14.16 -3.30 -11.01
N GLU A 109 -13.40 -4.34 -10.63
CA GLU A 109 -12.96 -5.37 -11.58
C GLU A 109 -14.14 -6.14 -12.17
N GLU A 110 -15.16 -6.46 -11.37
CA GLU A 110 -16.39 -7.11 -11.84
C GLU A 110 -17.18 -6.22 -12.81
N ASP A 111 -17.33 -4.93 -12.49
CA ASP A 111 -17.95 -3.94 -13.38
C ASP A 111 -17.20 -3.85 -14.71
N ILE A 112 -15.87 -3.70 -14.69
CA ILE A 112 -15.04 -3.66 -15.91
C ILE A 112 -15.19 -4.97 -16.73
N ALA A 113 -15.18 -6.13 -16.08
CA ALA A 113 -15.34 -7.41 -16.75
C ALA A 113 -16.72 -7.56 -17.41
N SER A 114 -17.75 -6.88 -16.88
CA SER A 114 -19.09 -6.88 -17.46
C SER A 114 -19.22 -6.06 -18.75
N TRP A 115 -18.23 -5.21 -19.07
CA TRP A 115 -18.31 -4.29 -20.21
C TRP A 115 -17.96 -4.92 -21.57
N GLY A 116 -17.37 -6.13 -21.58
CA GLY A 116 -17.17 -6.94 -22.80
C GLY A 116 -16.11 -6.42 -23.76
#